data_AF-A0A3D1H834-F1
#
_entry.id   AF-A0A3D1H834-F1
#
_cell.length_a   1.000
_cell.length_b   1.000
_cell.length_c   1.000
_cell.angle_alpha   90.00
_cell.angle_beta   90.00
_cell.angle_gamma   90.00
#
_symmetry.space_group_name_H-M   'P 1'
#
loop_
_entity.id
_entity.type
_entity.pdbx_description
1 polymer ?
#
loop_
_entity_poly.entity_id
_entity_poly.type
_entity_poly.pdbx_seq_one_letter_code
_entity_poly.pdbx_strand_id
1 'polypeptide(L)'
;MITYKTLHNIQFPVFLLYSNEWEYADGLLFVEGQVIDDTNMPGSTMGIRRLQTPQPDLYPLKKAIQNHNGILKQTTKCFIDNNGKPFIYQKTKFANLKYLKIIEVIRKDTASLIRVKGCTSPFTVPRPPLHGMQWAGILHLQGLPWMLYEYSEEKLKDTRRKV
;
A
#
# COMPACT_ATOMS: atom_id res chain seq x y z
N MET A 1 0.03 15.32 5.09
CA MET A 1 0.02 14.15 6.01
C MET A 1 -1.19 13.28 5.69
N ILE A 2 -1.01 11.96 5.55
CA ILE A 2 -2.04 11.00 5.16
C ILE A 2 -2.28 10.00 6.30
N THR A 3 -3.52 9.58 6.47
CA THR A 3 -3.93 8.57 7.47
C THR A 3 -4.82 7.52 6.83
N TYR A 4 -5.24 6.49 7.59
CA TYR A 4 -6.21 5.51 7.08
C TYR A 4 -7.50 6.13 6.54
N LYS A 5 -7.90 7.32 7.01
CA LYS A 5 -9.11 8.02 6.54
C LYS A 5 -8.93 8.71 5.19
N THR A 6 -7.74 9.22 4.90
CA THR A 6 -7.45 10.07 3.74
C THR A 6 -6.64 9.36 2.65
N LEU A 7 -6.37 8.06 2.81
CA LEU A 7 -5.57 7.32 1.84
C LEU A 7 -6.23 7.19 0.45
N HIS A 8 -7.56 7.34 0.36
CA HIS A 8 -8.26 7.37 -0.93
C HIS A 8 -7.82 8.54 -1.84
N ASN A 9 -7.12 9.55 -1.30
CA ASN A 9 -6.57 10.67 -2.05
C ASN A 9 -5.21 10.39 -2.70
N ILE A 10 -4.70 9.16 -2.61
CA ILE A 10 -3.37 8.76 -3.06
C ILE A 10 -3.48 7.82 -4.25
N GLN A 11 -2.65 8.05 -5.27
CA GLN A 11 -2.62 7.22 -6.46
C GLN A 11 -1.60 6.10 -6.35
N PHE A 12 -2.06 4.84 -6.38
CA PHE A 12 -1.20 3.67 -6.45
C PHE A 12 -0.67 3.43 -7.88
N PRO A 13 0.51 2.80 -8.07
CA PRO A 13 1.42 2.34 -7.02
C PRO A 13 2.07 3.50 -6.25
N VAL A 14 2.42 3.24 -4.99
CA VAL A 14 3.25 4.15 -4.20
C VAL A 14 4.63 3.56 -4.00
N PHE A 15 5.65 4.41 -3.91
CA PHE A 15 7.04 4.01 -3.75
C PHE A 15 7.56 4.49 -2.40
N LEU A 16 8.47 3.72 -1.80
CA LEU A 16 9.04 4.05 -0.51
C LEU A 16 10.05 5.20 -0.65
N LEU A 17 9.96 6.18 0.24
CA LEU A 17 11.01 7.14 0.50
C LEU A 17 11.61 6.83 1.88
N TYR A 18 12.92 6.98 2.02
CA TYR A 18 13.62 6.79 3.30
C TYR A 18 13.96 8.11 3.99
N SER A 19 13.73 9.24 3.32
CA SER A 19 13.84 10.59 3.86
C SER A 19 12.51 11.34 3.81
N ASN A 20 12.30 12.26 4.76
CA ASN A 20 11.23 13.26 4.78
C ASN A 20 11.70 14.66 4.37
N GLU A 21 12.96 14.80 3.97
CA GLU A 21 13.54 16.01 3.41
C GLU A 21 13.35 15.97 1.90
N TRP A 22 12.38 16.74 1.42
CA TRP A 22 12.02 16.83 0.01
C TRP A 22 12.14 18.28 -0.43
N GLU A 23 12.74 18.48 -1.59
CA GLU A 23 12.99 19.82 -2.13
C GLU A 23 12.31 19.93 -3.50
N TYR A 24 11.65 21.06 -3.73
CA TYR A 24 11.08 21.39 -5.03
C TYR A 24 11.82 22.58 -5.61
N ALA A 25 12.33 22.44 -6.83
CA ALA A 25 12.96 23.52 -7.56
C ALA A 25 12.72 23.33 -9.05
N ASP A 26 12.26 24.38 -9.74
CA ASP A 26 12.13 24.43 -11.20
C ASP A 26 11.41 23.21 -11.84
N GLY A 27 10.31 22.78 -11.22
CA GLY A 27 9.52 21.63 -11.70
C GLY A 27 10.13 20.26 -11.39
N LEU A 28 11.26 20.21 -10.69
CA LEU A 28 11.90 19.00 -10.20
C LEU A 28 11.56 18.79 -8.72
N LEU A 29 11.36 17.53 -8.35
CA LEU A 29 11.31 17.08 -6.97
C LEU A 29 12.60 16.31 -6.67
N PHE A 30 13.24 16.65 -5.56
CA PHE A 30 14.46 16.02 -5.09
C PHE A 30 14.26 15.32 -3.75
N VAL A 31 15.01 14.24 -3.56
CA VAL A 31 15.17 13.53 -2.29
C VAL A 31 16.65 13.19 -2.16
N GLU A 32 17.28 13.60 -1.05
CA GLU A 32 18.71 13.35 -0.81
C GLU A 32 19.61 13.87 -1.96
N GLY A 33 19.24 15.01 -2.56
CA GLY A 33 19.96 15.62 -3.68
C GLY A 33 19.74 14.96 -5.05
N GLN A 34 19.02 13.83 -5.12
CA GLN A 34 18.72 13.12 -6.37
C GLN A 34 17.32 13.45 -6.87
N VAL A 35 17.13 13.48 -8.20
CA VAL A 35 15.83 13.78 -8.81
C VAL A 35 14.90 12.58 -8.68
N ILE A 36 13.72 12.77 -8.10
CA ILE A 36 12.70 11.72 -8.03
C ILE A 36 11.60 11.89 -9.07
N ASP A 37 11.24 13.12 -9.42
CA ASP A 37 10.22 13.42 -10.42
C ASP A 37 10.55 14.73 -11.14
N ASP A 38 10.23 14.76 -12.43
CA ASP A 38 10.48 15.90 -13.32
C ASP A 38 9.17 16.28 -14.01
N THR A 39 8.47 17.26 -13.43
CA THR A 39 7.15 17.72 -13.92
C THR A 39 7.24 18.56 -15.19
N ASN A 40 8.45 18.90 -15.66
CA ASN A 40 8.64 19.54 -16.96
C ASN A 40 8.48 18.54 -18.11
N MET A 41 8.62 17.24 -17.84
CA MET A 41 8.38 16.19 -18.84
C MET A 41 6.89 15.91 -19.01
N PRO A 42 6.41 15.68 -20.25
CA PRO A 42 5.02 15.35 -20.49
C PRO A 42 4.70 13.95 -19.94
N GLY A 43 3.57 13.80 -19.25
CA GLY A 43 3.12 12.51 -18.77
C GLY A 43 2.20 12.60 -17.56
N SER A 44 1.16 11.76 -17.54
CA SER A 44 0.19 11.71 -16.45
C SER A 44 0.74 11.06 -15.17
N THR A 45 1.81 10.28 -15.26
CA THR A 45 2.42 9.58 -14.13
C THR A 45 3.89 9.94 -13.98
N MET A 46 4.38 9.87 -12.75
CA MET A 46 5.80 10.05 -12.44
C MET A 46 6.66 9.04 -13.22
N GLY A 47 6.19 7.80 -13.39
CA GLY A 47 6.92 6.79 -14.16
C GLY A 47 7.16 7.19 -15.62
N ILE A 48 6.15 7.77 -16.28
CA ILE A 48 6.27 8.27 -17.66
C ILE A 48 7.26 9.44 -17.73
N ARG A 49 7.20 10.37 -16.78
CA ARG A 49 8.09 11.53 -16.73
C ARG A 49 9.53 11.14 -16.46
N ARG A 50 9.76 10.22 -15.52
CA ARG A 50 11.08 9.66 -15.19
C ARG A 50 11.74 8.91 -16.36
N LEU A 51 10.98 8.35 -17.29
CA LEU A 51 11.54 7.69 -18.48
C LEU A 51 12.04 8.69 -19.54
N GLN A 52 11.52 9.90 -19.53
CA GLN A 52 11.81 10.94 -20.53
C GLN A 52 12.77 12.01 -20.02
N THR A 53 12.94 12.11 -18.70
CA THR A 53 13.75 13.16 -18.09
C THR A 53 15.20 13.10 -18.56
N PRO A 54 15.81 14.25 -18.91
CA PRO A 54 17.23 14.32 -19.25
C PRO A 54 18.13 14.28 -18.00
N GLN A 55 17.56 14.30 -16.79
CA GLN A 55 18.31 14.34 -15.54
C GLN A 55 19.06 13.01 -15.32
N PRO A 56 20.39 13.05 -15.14
CA PRO A 56 21.19 11.82 -15.09
C PRO A 56 21.09 11.08 -13.75
N ASP A 57 20.86 11.80 -12.65
CA ASP A 57 20.92 11.24 -11.29
C ASP A 57 19.52 11.09 -10.67
N LEU A 58 18.87 9.98 -11.01
CA LEU A 58 17.53 9.67 -10.52
C LEU A 58 17.57 8.89 -9.20
N TYR A 59 16.79 9.35 -8.23
CA TYR A 59 16.57 8.64 -6.97
C TYR A 59 16.00 7.23 -7.24
N PRO A 60 16.60 6.15 -6.71
CA PRO A 60 16.21 4.78 -7.04
C PRO A 60 14.93 4.33 -6.34
N LEU A 61 13.89 4.00 -7.13
CA LEU A 61 12.61 3.49 -6.63
C LEU A 61 12.58 1.95 -6.62
N LYS A 62 13.12 1.34 -5.56
CA LYS A 62 13.34 -0.12 -5.49
C LYS A 62 12.07 -0.96 -5.30
N LYS A 63 11.02 -0.40 -4.68
CA LYS A 63 9.84 -1.17 -4.29
C LYS A 63 8.56 -0.37 -4.51
N ALA A 64 7.66 -0.96 -5.30
CA ALA A 64 6.29 -0.48 -5.49
C ALA A 64 5.34 -1.19 -4.52
N ILE A 65 4.47 -0.41 -3.89
CA ILE A 65 3.35 -0.89 -3.08
C ILE A 65 2.07 -0.65 -3.87
N GLN A 66 1.19 -1.66 -3.91
CA GLN A 66 0.00 -1.66 -4.75
C GLN A 66 -1.30 -1.36 -4.00
N ASN A 67 -1.27 -1.33 -2.66
CA ASN A 67 -2.47 -1.15 -1.85
C ASN A 67 -2.15 -0.67 -0.43
N HIS A 68 -3.20 -0.31 0.30
CA HIS A 68 -3.13 0.15 1.69
C HIS A 68 -2.45 -0.86 2.62
N ASN A 69 -2.78 -2.15 2.52
CA ASN A 69 -2.16 -3.17 3.36
C ASN A 69 -0.62 -3.17 3.23
N GLY A 70 -0.11 -2.98 2.01
CA GLY A 70 1.32 -2.85 1.77
C GLY A 70 1.95 -1.65 2.49
N ILE A 71 1.28 -0.50 2.56
CA ILE A 71 1.75 0.67 3.31
C ILE A 71 1.80 0.34 4.81
N LEU A 72 0.77 -0.30 5.35
CA LEU A 72 0.70 -0.69 6.76
C LEU A 72 1.86 -1.60 7.18
N LYS A 73 2.38 -2.42 6.27
CA LYS A 73 3.49 -3.34 6.52
C LYS A 73 4.89 -2.72 6.38
N GLN A 74 5.01 -1.45 5.98
CA GLN A 74 6.31 -0.80 5.91
C GLN A 74 6.71 -0.18 7.26
N THR A 75 8.03 -0.08 7.46
CA THR A 75 8.67 0.58 8.59
C THR A 75 8.81 2.09 8.36
N THR A 76 9.18 2.49 7.14
CA THR A 76 9.17 3.92 6.74
C THR A 76 7.76 4.47 6.76
N LYS A 77 7.66 5.77 7.00
CA LYS A 77 6.42 6.55 6.93
C LYS A 77 6.36 7.41 5.67
N CYS A 78 7.46 7.52 4.92
CA CYS A 78 7.58 8.42 3.78
C CYS A 78 7.38 7.65 2.48
N PHE A 79 6.59 8.22 1.57
CA PHE A 79 6.22 7.59 0.31
C PHE A 79 6.05 8.66 -0.77
N ILE A 80 6.06 8.24 -2.02
CA ILE A 80 5.61 9.04 -3.17
C ILE A 80 4.56 8.26 -3.94
N ASP A 81 3.52 8.95 -4.38
CA ASP A 81 2.44 8.34 -5.16
C ASP A 81 2.75 8.33 -6.67
N ASN A 82 1.93 7.66 -7.46
CA ASN A 82 2.16 7.51 -8.89
C ASN A 82 2.04 8.83 -9.67
N ASN A 83 1.46 9.87 -9.07
CA ASN A 83 1.34 11.20 -9.66
C ASN A 83 2.56 12.08 -9.33
N GLY A 84 3.49 11.60 -8.50
CA GLY A 84 4.67 12.35 -8.08
C GLY A 84 4.46 13.14 -6.78
N LYS A 85 3.40 12.85 -6.01
CA LYS A 85 3.12 13.54 -4.74
C LYS A 85 3.75 12.80 -3.56
N PRO A 86 4.76 13.36 -2.90
CA PRO A 86 5.32 12.77 -1.71
C PRO A 86 4.40 12.99 -0.50
N PHE A 87 4.33 12.00 0.39
CA PHE A 87 3.48 12.04 1.56
C PHE A 87 4.02 11.21 2.71
N ILE A 88 3.64 11.63 3.93
CA ILE A 88 3.91 10.87 5.16
C ILE A 88 2.62 10.17 5.58
N TYR A 89 2.68 8.84 5.72
CA TYR A 89 1.61 8.03 6.27
C TYR A 89 1.73 7.92 7.80
N GLN A 90 0.74 8.44 8.51
CA GLN A 90 0.67 8.37 9.96
C GLN A 90 -0.36 7.33 10.42
N LYS A 91 0.12 6.32 11.14
CA LYS A 91 -0.72 5.36 11.86
C LYS A 91 -1.29 6.04 13.11
N THR A 92 -2.61 6.19 13.16
CA THR A 92 -3.34 6.99 14.17
C THR A 92 -4.21 6.14 15.11
N LYS A 93 -4.61 4.93 14.72
CA LYS A 93 -5.54 4.10 15.51
C LYS A 93 -5.06 2.67 15.65
N PHE A 94 -5.39 2.01 16.75
CA PHE A 94 -5.23 0.55 16.86
C PHE A 94 -6.50 -0.16 16.37
N ALA A 95 -6.34 -1.04 15.39
CA ALA A 95 -7.36 -1.95 14.89
C ALA A 95 -7.13 -3.37 15.42
N ASN A 96 -8.20 -4.12 15.66
CA ASN A 96 -8.11 -5.51 16.08
C ASN A 96 -7.83 -6.38 14.85
N LEU A 97 -6.85 -7.27 14.94
CA LEU A 97 -6.54 -8.27 13.94
C LEU A 97 -7.07 -9.60 14.44
N LYS A 98 -8.11 -10.11 13.76
CA LYS A 98 -8.75 -11.39 14.10
C LYS A 98 -8.49 -12.42 13.01
N TYR A 99 -8.21 -13.65 13.41
CA TYR A 99 -7.97 -14.75 12.49
C TYR A 99 -9.26 -15.54 12.28
N LEU A 100 -9.80 -15.43 11.07
CA LEU A 100 -11.08 -16.00 10.66
C LEU A 100 -10.86 -17.03 9.56
N LYS A 101 -11.65 -18.12 9.57
CA LYS A 101 -11.49 -19.22 8.62
C LYS A 101 -11.89 -18.77 7.22
N ILE A 102 -11.06 -19.08 6.23
CA ILE A 102 -11.41 -18.93 4.81
C ILE A 102 -12.42 -20.02 4.48
N ILE A 103 -13.56 -19.64 3.93
CA ILE A 103 -14.63 -20.58 3.58
C ILE A 103 -14.62 -20.90 2.09
N GLU A 104 -14.15 -19.97 1.25
CA GLU A 104 -14.12 -20.17 -0.19
C GLU A 104 -13.09 -19.23 -0.84
N VAL A 105 -12.41 -19.74 -1.88
CA VAL A 105 -11.51 -18.98 -2.74
C VAL A 105 -12.04 -19.05 -4.16
N ILE A 106 -12.62 -17.96 -4.65
CA ILE A 106 -13.17 -17.88 -6.00
C ILE A 106 -12.10 -17.25 -6.89
N ARG A 107 -11.54 -18.04 -7.79
CA ARG A 107 -10.57 -17.55 -8.79
C ARG A 107 -11.32 -16.87 -9.94
N LYS A 108 -10.85 -15.69 -10.32
CA LYS A 108 -11.25 -14.94 -11.52
C LYS A 108 -10.02 -14.75 -12.40
N ASP A 109 -10.22 -14.22 -13.60
CA ASP A 109 -9.14 -14.08 -14.59
C ASP A 109 -8.01 -13.18 -14.09
N THR A 110 -8.35 -12.07 -13.42
CA THR A 110 -7.38 -11.04 -12.99
C THR A 110 -7.20 -10.93 -11.47
N ALA A 111 -8.02 -11.65 -10.69
CA ALA A 111 -8.05 -11.55 -9.23
C ALA A 111 -8.64 -12.80 -8.59
N SER A 112 -8.62 -12.87 -7.27
CA SER A 112 -9.32 -13.88 -6.48
C SER A 112 -10.18 -13.20 -5.43
N LEU A 113 -11.37 -13.74 -5.20
CA LEU A 113 -12.27 -13.32 -4.13
C LEU A 113 -12.15 -14.31 -2.98
N ILE A 114 -11.79 -13.82 -1.79
CA ILE A 114 -11.65 -14.61 -0.58
C ILE A 114 -12.88 -14.39 0.28
N ARG A 115 -13.71 -15.43 0.44
CA ARG A 115 -14.82 -15.41 1.39
C ARG A 115 -14.31 -15.91 2.73
N VAL A 116 -14.64 -15.16 3.78
CA VAL A 116 -14.15 -15.39 5.14
C VAL A 116 -15.33 -15.54 6.08
N LYS A 117 -15.29 -16.53 6.97
CA LYS A 117 -16.36 -16.81 7.93
C LYS A 117 -16.64 -15.58 8.79
N GLY A 118 -17.90 -15.14 8.82
CA GLY A 118 -18.34 -13.98 9.61
C GLY A 118 -18.11 -12.62 8.92
N CYS A 119 -17.60 -12.60 7.70
CA CYS A 119 -17.55 -11.40 6.86
C CYS A 119 -18.66 -11.50 5.81
N THR A 120 -19.46 -10.44 5.67
CA THR A 120 -20.57 -10.39 4.70
C THR A 120 -20.08 -10.28 3.26
N SER A 121 -19.01 -9.50 3.04
CA SER A 121 -18.43 -9.26 1.73
C SER A 121 -17.10 -10.02 1.57
N PRO A 122 -16.80 -10.56 0.37
CA PRO A 122 -15.50 -11.14 0.08
C PRO A 122 -14.41 -10.07 -0.05
N PHE A 123 -13.15 -10.49 0.11
CA PHE A 123 -11.98 -9.64 -0.11
C PHE A 123 -11.36 -9.93 -1.48
N THR A 124 -11.18 -8.89 -2.29
CA THR A 124 -10.49 -9.00 -3.59
C THR A 124 -8.98 -8.93 -3.39
N VAL A 125 -8.27 -9.94 -3.91
CA VAL A 125 -6.80 -10.01 -3.88
C VAL A 125 -6.26 -10.34 -5.27
N PRO A 126 -5.06 -9.85 -5.64
CA PRO A 126 -4.50 -10.11 -6.97
C PRO A 126 -4.11 -11.58 -7.16
N ARG A 127 -3.72 -12.27 -6.08
CA ARG A 127 -3.35 -13.68 -6.10
C ARG A 127 -4.04 -14.43 -4.97
N PRO A 128 -4.49 -15.68 -5.22
CA PRO A 128 -5.06 -16.50 -4.18
C PRO A 128 -4.02 -16.80 -3.09
N PRO A 129 -4.47 -17.16 -1.87
CA PRO A 129 -3.58 -17.63 -0.83
C PRO A 129 -2.77 -18.85 -1.31
N LEU A 130 -1.57 -19.01 -0.75
CA LEU A 130 -0.74 -20.20 -0.97
C LEU A 130 -1.43 -21.46 -0.43
N HIS A 131 -1.02 -22.62 -0.93
CA HIS A 131 -1.53 -23.89 -0.43
C HIS A 131 -1.32 -24.00 1.09
N GLY A 132 -2.31 -24.55 1.82
CA GLY A 132 -2.27 -24.69 3.28
C GLY A 132 -2.77 -23.48 4.08
N MET A 133 -2.87 -22.30 3.46
CA MET A 133 -3.35 -21.08 4.13
C MET A 133 -4.87 -21.11 4.32
N GLN A 134 -5.34 -21.62 5.47
CA GLN A 134 -6.78 -21.81 5.76
C GLN A 134 -7.42 -20.65 6.53
N TRP A 135 -6.62 -19.72 7.06
CA TRP A 135 -7.08 -18.62 7.89
C TRP A 135 -6.65 -17.27 7.31
N ALA A 136 -7.51 -16.28 7.46
CA ALA A 136 -7.25 -14.90 7.07
C ALA A 136 -7.24 -14.01 8.32
N GLY A 137 -6.16 -13.26 8.49
CA GLY A 137 -6.06 -12.18 9.45
C GLY A 137 -6.80 -10.96 8.91
N ILE A 138 -7.93 -10.62 9.53
CA ILE A 138 -8.78 -9.49 9.13
C ILE A 138 -8.66 -8.35 10.14
N LEU A 139 -8.26 -7.17 9.66
CA LEU A 139 -8.31 -5.94 10.45
C LEU A 139 -9.76 -5.50 10.60
N HIS A 140 -10.14 -5.19 11.84
CA HIS A 140 -11.44 -4.66 12.18
C HIS A 140 -11.34 -3.20 12.61
N LEU A 141 -12.09 -2.35 11.95
CA LEU A 141 -12.19 -0.93 12.25
C LEU A 141 -13.58 -0.64 12.81
N GLN A 142 -13.65 -0.08 14.02
CA GLN A 142 -14.92 0.16 14.74
C GLN A 142 -15.79 -1.11 14.88
N GLY A 143 -15.14 -2.27 15.04
CA GLY A 143 -15.82 -3.56 15.19
C GLY A 143 -16.21 -4.24 13.87
N LEU A 144 -16.12 -3.55 12.74
CA LEU A 144 -16.48 -4.08 11.43
C LEU A 144 -15.24 -4.61 10.67
N PRO A 145 -15.35 -5.73 9.92
CA PRO A 145 -14.31 -6.18 9.02
C PRO A 145 -13.94 -5.09 8.01
N TRP A 146 -12.65 -4.77 7.92
CA TRP A 146 -12.17 -3.66 7.08
C TRP A 146 -11.24 -4.14 5.97
N MET A 147 -10.22 -4.93 6.30
CA MET A 147 -9.17 -5.29 5.34
C MET A 147 -8.56 -6.65 5.64
N LEU A 148 -8.30 -7.43 4.58
CA LEU A 148 -7.48 -8.62 4.65
C LEU A 148 -6.00 -8.21 4.81
N TYR A 149 -5.43 -8.54 5.96
CA TYR A 149 -4.07 -8.15 6.34
C TYR A 149 -3.05 -9.22 6.00
N GLU A 150 -3.32 -10.47 6.35
CA GLU A 150 -2.42 -11.60 6.06
C GLU A 150 -3.17 -12.93 6.06
N TYR A 151 -2.47 -13.99 5.69
CA TYR A 151 -2.94 -15.36 5.73
C TYR A 151 -2.13 -16.16 6.75
N SER A 152 -2.71 -17.24 7.26
CA SER A 152 -2.01 -18.22 8.08
C SER A 152 -2.55 -19.63 7.84
N GLU A 153 -1.70 -20.63 8.10
CA GLU A 153 -2.07 -22.04 8.03
C GLU A 153 -3.00 -22.42 9.19
N GLU A 154 -2.76 -21.83 10.36
CA GLU A 154 -3.48 -22.10 11.60
C GLU A 154 -4.23 -20.86 12.10
N LYS A 155 -5.15 -21.06 13.06
CA LYS A 155 -5.82 -19.96 13.75
C LYS A 155 -4.86 -19.32 14.76
N LEU A 156 -4.32 -18.16 14.41
CA LEU A 156 -3.52 -17.38 15.34
C LEU A 156 -4.38 -16.61 16.36
N LYS A 157 -3.76 -16.21 17.48
CA LYS A 157 -4.42 -15.40 18.51
C LYS A 157 -4.77 -14.01 17.96
N ASP A 158 -5.86 -13.45 18.49
CA ASP A 158 -6.23 -12.07 18.17
C ASP A 158 -5.15 -11.10 18.68
N THR A 159 -4.77 -10.16 17.83
CA THR A 159 -3.77 -9.14 18.16
C THR A 159 -4.26 -7.75 17.73
N ARG A 160 -3.42 -6.74 17.85
CA ARG A 160 -3.72 -5.38 17.41
C ARG A 160 -2.64 -4.88 16.45
N ARG A 161 -3.03 -4.04 15.51
CA ARG A 161 -2.12 -3.32 14.60
C ARG A 161 -2.45 -1.84 14.62
N LYS A 162 -1.42 -1.00 14.61
CA LYS A 162 -1.60 0.44 14.45
C LYS A 162 -1.78 0.74 12.97
N VAL A 163 -2.85 1.44 12.62
CA VAL A 163 -3.29 1.76 11.25
C VAL A 163 -3.42 3.26 11.08
#